data_AF-X0YAC2-F1
#
_entry.id   AF-X0YAC2-F1
#
_cell.length_a   1.000
_cell.length_b   1.000
_cell.length_c   1.000
_cell.angle_alpha   90.00
_cell.angle_beta   90.00
_cell.angle_gamma   90.00
#
_symmetry.space_group_name_H-M   'P 1'
#
loop_
_entity.id
_entity.type
_entity.pdbx_description
1 polymer ?
#
loop_
_entity_poly.entity_id
_entity_poly.type
_entity_poly.pdbx_seq_one_letter_code
_entity_poly.pdbx_strand_id
1 'polypeptide(L)'
;LGGILYISFLFSHIIPLRDISSLGARLVVTIFFATWMGDSGAYLIGKKWGKHKLFPRVSPHKSWEGFIGALLVSCVAMFISRMWLFFPLVHTLILGVLIGVMGQMGDFFESILKREVGIKDFGKILPGHGGVLDRFDSLLFTVPLFYYYIKFVASC
;
A
#
# COMPACT_ATOMS: atom_id res chain seq x y z
N LEU A 1 20.86 -2.00 10.57
CA LEU A 1 20.62 -0.80 9.71
C LEU A 1 19.40 -0.96 8.82
N GLY A 2 19.29 -2.05 8.02
CA GLY A 2 18.17 -2.26 7.09
C GLY A 2 16.77 -2.17 7.71
N GLY A 3 16.53 -2.80 8.87
CA GLY A 3 15.23 -2.72 9.55
C GLY A 3 14.84 -1.33 10.04
N ILE A 4 15.82 -0.50 10.44
CA ILE A 4 15.56 0.89 10.89
C ILE A 4 15.14 1.75 9.69
N LEU A 5 15.83 1.62 8.56
CA LEU A 5 15.47 2.35 7.34
C LEU A 5 14.14 1.86 6.76
N TYR A 6 13.93 0.55 6.75
CA TYR A 6 12.72 -0.03 6.18
C TYR A 6 11.48 0.23 7.02
N ILE A 7 11.53 -0.06 8.32
CA ILE A 7 10.34 0.02 9.18
C ILE A 7 10.23 1.42 9.78
N SER A 8 11.25 1.87 10.52
CA SER A 8 11.16 3.09 11.30
C SER A 8 11.11 4.33 10.42
N PHE A 9 12.02 4.45 9.44
CA PHE A 9 12.09 5.64 8.60
C PHE A 9 10.89 5.75 7.66
N LEU A 10 10.51 4.69 6.93
CA LEU A 10 9.35 4.77 6.03
C LEU A 10 8.05 5.03 6.79
N PHE A 11 7.80 4.31 7.89
CA PHE A 11 6.57 4.50 8.67
C PHE A 11 6.53 5.84 9.42
N SER A 12 7.68 6.45 9.73
CA SER A 12 7.73 7.76 10.39
C SER A 12 7.05 8.87 9.56
N HIS A 13 6.88 8.70 8.26
CA HIS A 13 6.22 9.65 7.36
C HIS A 13 4.73 9.86 7.65
N ILE A 14 4.10 9.01 8.49
CA ILE A 14 2.73 9.23 9.00
C ILE A 14 2.67 10.51 9.84
N ILE A 15 3.69 10.79 10.65
CA ILE A 15 3.74 11.96 11.54
C ILE A 15 3.72 13.27 10.72
N PRO A 16 4.66 13.53 9.80
CA PRO A 16 4.63 14.75 9.01
C PRO A 16 3.43 14.79 8.04
N LEU A 17 2.86 13.66 7.63
CA LEU A 17 1.59 13.63 6.89
C LEU A 17 0.40 14.10 7.73
N ARG A 18 0.37 13.72 9.01
CA ARG A 18 -0.68 14.13 9.96
C ARG A 18 -0.62 15.63 10.27
N ASP A 19 0.59 16.20 10.26
CA ASP A 19 0.85 17.58 10.65
C ASP A 19 0.90 18.56 9.46
N ILE A 20 0.85 18.06 8.22
CA ILE A 20 1.00 18.89 7.02
C ILE A 20 -0.10 19.95 6.85
N SER A 21 -1.29 19.68 7.36
CA SER A 21 -2.45 20.57 7.23
C SER A 21 -3.55 20.21 8.23
N SER A 22 -4.58 21.06 8.32
CA SER A 22 -5.80 20.76 9.08
C SER A 22 -6.52 19.48 8.59
N LEU A 23 -6.29 19.06 7.35
CA LEU A 23 -6.81 17.82 6.77
C LEU A 23 -5.93 16.60 7.06
N GLY A 24 -4.81 16.74 7.77
CA GLY A 24 -3.82 15.67 7.95
C GLY A 24 -4.38 14.36 8.52
N ALA A 25 -5.34 14.40 9.45
CA ALA A 25 -6.03 13.19 9.94
C ALA A 25 -6.76 12.47 8.82
N ARG A 26 -7.45 13.23 7.97
CA ARG A 26 -8.19 12.70 6.83
C ARG A 26 -7.24 12.10 5.80
N LEU A 27 -6.07 12.72 5.59
CA LEU A 27 -5.02 12.20 4.72
C LEU A 27 -4.47 10.86 5.21
N VAL A 28 -4.21 10.73 6.51
CA VAL A 28 -3.77 9.46 7.12
C VAL A 28 -4.85 8.38 6.96
N VAL A 29 -6.11 8.70 7.24
CA VAL A 29 -7.22 7.75 7.05
C VAL A 29 -7.34 7.34 5.58
N THR A 30 -7.20 8.29 4.64
CA THR A 30 -7.26 8.00 3.20
C THR A 30 -6.18 7.04 2.76
N ILE A 31 -4.91 7.24 3.16
CA ILE A 31 -3.83 6.36 2.68
C ILE A 31 -3.98 4.94 3.23
N PHE A 32 -4.44 4.78 4.47
CA PHE A 32 -4.80 3.48 5.05
C PHE A 32 -5.94 2.83 4.28
N PHE A 33 -7.03 3.57 4.08
CA PHE A 33 -8.21 3.10 3.36
C PHE A 33 -7.87 2.66 1.93
N ALA A 34 -7.19 3.52 1.16
CA ALA A 34 -6.86 3.23 -0.23
C ALA A 34 -5.88 2.05 -0.37
N THR A 35 -4.89 1.94 0.52
CA THR A 35 -3.93 0.82 0.51
C THR A 35 -4.64 -0.50 0.82
N TRP A 36 -5.41 -0.57 1.91
CA TRP A 36 -6.12 -1.80 2.29
C TRP A 36 -7.20 -2.21 1.30
N MET A 37 -7.90 -1.25 0.70
CA MET A 37 -8.83 -1.54 -0.40
C MET A 37 -8.08 -2.10 -1.61
N GLY A 38 -6.93 -1.52 -1.97
CA GLY A 38 -6.05 -2.03 -3.02
C GLY A 38 -5.60 -3.48 -2.76
N ASP A 39 -5.09 -3.78 -1.57
CA ASP A 39 -4.66 -5.14 -1.17
C ASP A 39 -5.82 -6.13 -1.20
N SER A 40 -7.00 -5.71 -0.74
CA SER A 40 -8.23 -6.52 -0.81
C SER A 40 -8.64 -6.78 -2.26
N GLY A 41 -8.56 -5.77 -3.12
CA GLY A 41 -8.80 -5.89 -4.56
C GLY A 41 -7.84 -6.89 -5.21
N ALA A 42 -6.55 -6.79 -4.87
CA ALA A 42 -5.53 -7.70 -5.36
C ALA A 42 -5.81 -9.15 -4.96
N TYR A 43 -6.15 -9.37 -3.69
CA TYR A 43 -6.47 -10.69 -3.17
C TYR A 43 -7.75 -11.26 -3.80
N LEU A 44 -8.84 -10.50 -3.84
CA LEU A 44 -10.13 -10.99 -4.35
C LEU A 44 -10.07 -11.27 -5.85
N ILE A 45 -9.47 -10.37 -6.63
CA ILE A 45 -9.37 -10.51 -8.10
C ILE A 45 -8.32 -11.58 -8.45
N GLY A 46 -7.17 -11.57 -7.78
CA GLY A 46 -6.14 -12.58 -7.96
C GLY A 46 -6.60 -13.98 -7.57
N LYS A 47 -7.42 -14.14 -6.53
CA LYS A 47 -7.98 -15.44 -6.14
C LYS A 47 -9.01 -15.96 -7.14
N LYS A 48 -9.87 -15.09 -7.68
CA LYS A 48 -10.94 -15.49 -8.60
C LYS A 48 -10.47 -15.68 -10.04
N TRP A 49 -9.56 -14.83 -10.51
CA TRP A 49 -9.18 -14.75 -11.92
C TRP A 49 -7.66 -14.84 -12.16
N GLY A 50 -6.85 -15.06 -11.12
CA GLY A 50 -5.39 -15.05 -11.24
C GLY A 50 -4.82 -16.26 -11.98
N LYS A 51 -4.66 -16.11 -13.30
CA LYS A 51 -4.07 -17.13 -14.18
C LYS A 51 -2.58 -16.87 -14.39
N HIS A 52 -2.19 -15.62 -14.63
CA HIS A 52 -0.82 -15.26 -14.99
C HIS A 52 -0.02 -14.85 -13.76
N LYS A 53 0.87 -15.73 -13.29
CA LYS A 53 1.68 -15.49 -12.11
C LYS A 53 2.71 -14.40 -12.34
N LEU A 54 2.85 -13.48 -11.38
CA LEU A 54 3.77 -12.36 -11.46
C LEU A 54 5.20 -12.82 -11.15
N PHE A 55 5.39 -13.45 -9.98
CA PHE A 55 6.69 -13.94 -9.51
C PHE A 55 6.56 -15.31 -8.83
N PRO A 56 6.50 -16.40 -9.60
CA PRO A 56 6.27 -17.75 -9.07
C PRO A 56 7.28 -18.19 -8.00
N ARG A 57 8.54 -17.75 -8.12
CA ARG A 57 9.63 -18.12 -7.20
C ARG A 57 9.55 -17.45 -5.84
N VAL A 58 9.02 -16.22 -5.78
CA VAL A 58 8.96 -15.41 -4.55
C VAL A 58 7.60 -15.58 -3.87
N SER A 59 6.53 -15.39 -4.66
CA SER A 59 5.15 -15.49 -4.21
C SER A 59 4.25 -16.16 -5.26
N PRO A 60 3.99 -17.48 -5.13
CA PRO A 60 3.22 -18.25 -6.12
C PRO A 60 1.74 -17.84 -6.21
N HIS A 61 1.26 -17.05 -5.24
CA HIS A 61 -0.11 -16.58 -5.21
C HIS A 61 -0.32 -15.22 -5.88
N LYS A 62 0.74 -14.46 -6.17
CA LYS A 62 0.63 -13.18 -6.87
C LYS A 62 0.44 -13.37 -8.37
N SER A 63 -0.50 -12.63 -8.95
CA SER A 63 -0.82 -12.68 -10.37
C SER A 63 -0.96 -11.27 -10.96
N TRP A 64 -0.79 -11.16 -12.27
CA TRP A 64 -1.00 -9.91 -13.02
C TRP A 64 -2.43 -9.41 -12.90
N GLU A 65 -3.41 -10.31 -12.86
CA GLU A 65 -4.83 -9.96 -12.66
C GLU A 65 -5.06 -9.39 -11.26
N GLY A 66 -4.40 -9.95 -10.23
CA GLY A 66 -4.39 -9.37 -8.89
C GLY A 66 -3.78 -7.97 -8.88
N PHE A 67 -2.64 -7.77 -9.55
CA PHE A 67 -2.02 -6.44 -9.67
C PHE A 67 -2.96 -5.41 -10.32
N ILE A 68 -3.60 -5.77 -11.45
CA ILE A 68 -4.60 -4.93 -12.10
C ILE A 68 -5.79 -4.67 -11.17
N GLY A 69 -6.21 -5.68 -10.41
CA GLY A 69 -7.24 -5.56 -9.38
C GLY A 69 -6.88 -4.55 -8.29
N ALA A 70 -5.63 -4.56 -7.84
CA ALA A 70 -5.10 -3.57 -6.89
C ALA A 70 -5.22 -2.15 -7.45
N LEU A 71 -4.81 -1.94 -8.70
CA LEU A 71 -4.87 -0.64 -9.38
C LEU A 71 -6.31 -0.12 -9.51
N LEU A 72 -7.22 -0.97 -9.98
CA LEU A 72 -8.63 -0.56 -10.16
C LEU A 72 -9.27 -0.21 -8.81
N VAL A 73 -9.08 -1.06 -7.80
CA VAL A 73 -9.72 -0.87 -6.50
C VAL A 73 -9.11 0.31 -5.73
N SER A 74 -7.80 0.54 -5.82
CA SER A 74 -7.15 1.73 -5.23
C SER A 74 -7.60 3.03 -5.91
N CYS A 75 -7.78 3.04 -7.23
CA CYS A 75 -8.40 4.17 -7.95
C CYS A 75 -9.83 4.45 -7.48
N VAL A 76 -10.65 3.42 -7.31
CA VAL A 76 -12.02 3.56 -6.79
C VAL A 76 -12.00 4.05 -5.33
N ALA A 77 -11.12 3.51 -4.49
CA ALA A 77 -10.99 3.95 -3.11
C ALA A 77 -10.56 5.42 -3.00
N MET A 78 -9.60 5.85 -3.83
CA MET A 78 -9.22 7.26 -3.92
C MET A 78 -10.37 8.12 -4.44
N PHE A 79 -11.14 7.64 -5.43
CA PHE A 79 -12.33 8.34 -5.91
C PHE A 79 -13.36 8.56 -4.79
N ILE A 80 -13.65 7.53 -3.99
CA ILE A 80 -14.52 7.62 -2.81
C ILE A 80 -13.97 8.63 -1.78
N SER A 81 -12.64 8.68 -1.59
CA SER A 81 -12.02 9.59 -0.63
C SER A 81 -12.24 11.08 -0.90
N ARG A 82 -12.66 11.43 -2.13
CA ARG A 82 -13.07 12.80 -2.48
C ARG A 82 -14.24 13.30 -1.64
N MET A 83 -15.05 12.41 -1.07
CA MET A 83 -16.15 12.76 -0.16
C MET A 83 -15.68 13.52 1.10
N TRP A 84 -14.41 13.40 1.48
CA TRP A 84 -13.86 14.06 2.67
C TRP A 84 -12.55 14.83 2.43
N LEU A 85 -11.85 14.59 1.33
CA LEU A 85 -10.63 15.31 0.92
C LEU A 85 -10.85 16.41 -0.13
N PHE A 86 -11.93 16.33 -0.93
CA PHE A 86 -12.24 17.31 -1.99
C PHE A 86 -11.13 17.54 -3.02
N PHE A 87 -10.26 16.56 -3.26
CA PHE A 87 -9.20 16.67 -4.26
C PHE A 87 -9.75 16.79 -5.70
N PRO A 88 -9.05 17.53 -6.58
CA PRO A 88 -9.30 17.50 -8.02
C PRO A 88 -9.23 16.07 -8.57
N LEU A 89 -10.02 15.80 -9.60
CA LEU A 89 -10.14 14.47 -10.20
C LEU A 89 -8.78 13.95 -10.69
N VAL A 90 -7.98 14.83 -11.30
CA VAL A 90 -6.64 14.50 -11.83
C VAL A 90 -5.74 13.95 -10.72
N HIS A 91 -5.59 14.67 -9.61
CA HIS A 91 -4.76 14.19 -8.50
C HIS A 91 -5.31 12.91 -7.87
N THR A 92 -6.63 12.76 -7.83
CA THR A 92 -7.28 11.56 -7.29
C THR A 92 -6.92 10.31 -8.10
N LEU A 93 -6.99 10.39 -9.42
CA LEU A 93 -6.66 9.28 -10.31
C LEU A 93 -5.17 8.95 -10.28
N ILE A 94 -4.31 9.97 -10.31
CA ILE A 94 -2.85 9.79 -10.21
C ILE A 94 -2.49 9.09 -8.89
N LEU A 95 -3.01 9.58 -7.77
CA LEU A 95 -2.78 8.97 -6.45
C LEU A 95 -3.31 7.54 -6.37
N GLY A 96 -4.49 7.25 -6.95
CA GLY A 96 -5.03 5.90 -7.02
C GLY A 96 -4.06 4.93 -7.70
N VAL A 97 -3.58 5.29 -8.89
CA VAL A 97 -2.61 4.47 -9.63
C VAL A 97 -1.31 4.31 -8.84
N LEU A 98 -0.75 5.41 -8.32
CA LEU A 98 0.50 5.35 -7.56
C LEU A 98 0.39 4.49 -6.31
N ILE A 99 -0.70 4.60 -5.54
CA ILE A 99 -0.95 3.79 -4.34
C ILE A 99 -1.09 2.31 -4.73
N GLY A 100 -1.83 1.99 -5.78
CA GLY A 100 -1.98 0.61 -6.24
C GLY A 100 -0.67 -0.03 -6.69
N VAL A 101 0.19 0.72 -7.39
CA VAL A 101 1.53 0.24 -7.77
C VAL A 101 2.40 0.04 -6.53
N MET A 102 2.51 1.07 -5.68
CA MET A 102 3.42 1.07 -4.54
C MET A 102 3.02 0.10 -3.44
N GLY A 103 1.72 -0.11 -3.22
CA GLY A 103 1.25 -1.13 -2.29
C GLY A 103 1.70 -2.52 -2.72
N GLN A 104 1.51 -2.86 -4.00
CA GLN A 104 1.96 -4.14 -4.54
C GLN A 104 3.49 -4.30 -4.51
N MET A 105 4.24 -3.21 -4.71
CA MET A 105 5.70 -3.20 -4.54
C MET A 105 6.12 -3.45 -3.09
N GLY A 106 5.43 -2.86 -2.11
CA GLY A 106 5.73 -3.07 -0.69
C GLY A 106 5.52 -4.51 -0.25
N ASP A 107 4.36 -5.08 -0.54
CA ASP A 107 4.06 -6.50 -0.30
C ASP A 107 5.04 -7.41 -1.06
N PHE A 108 5.51 -7.02 -2.26
CA PHE A 108 6.52 -7.80 -2.98
C PHE A 108 7.90 -7.74 -2.33
N PHE A 109 8.33 -6.55 -1.91
CA PHE A 109 9.61 -6.36 -1.22
C PHE A 109 9.65 -7.15 0.09
N GLU A 110 8.56 -7.10 0.86
CA GLU A 110 8.38 -7.91 2.06
C GLU A 110 8.48 -9.41 1.76
N SER A 111 7.80 -9.87 0.70
CA SER A 111 7.86 -11.27 0.27
C SER A 111 9.28 -11.70 -0.09
N ILE A 112 10.10 -10.84 -0.70
CA ILE A 112 11.52 -11.12 -0.97
C ILE A 112 12.30 -11.24 0.32
N LEU A 113 12.19 -10.26 1.23
CA LEU A 113 12.93 -10.24 2.49
C LEU A 113 12.70 -11.53 3.29
N LYS A 114 11.46 -12.03 3.31
CA LYS A 114 11.13 -13.29 3.98
C LYS A 114 11.86 -14.48 3.38
N ARG A 115 11.98 -14.54 2.04
CA ARG A 115 12.69 -15.62 1.34
C ARG A 115 14.19 -15.56 1.57
N GLU A 116 14.79 -14.38 1.61
CA GLU A 116 16.22 -14.21 1.88
C GLU A 116 16.62 -14.72 3.26
N VAL A 117 15.78 -14.49 4.27
CA VAL A 117 16.03 -14.97 5.63
C VAL A 117 15.47 -16.37 5.92
N GLY A 118 14.91 -17.04 4.91
CA GLY A 118 14.40 -18.42 5.03
C GLY A 118 13.12 -18.58 5.85
N ILE A 119 12.37 -17.50 6.09
CA ILE A 119 11.10 -17.53 6.83
C ILE A 119 9.89 -17.35 5.91
N LYS A 120 8.70 -17.68 6.42
CA LYS A 120 7.44 -17.47 5.70
C LYS A 120 6.66 -16.26 6.18
N ASP A 121 6.70 -15.98 7.48
CA ASP A 121 5.98 -14.88 8.15
C ASP A 121 6.90 -14.29 9.25
N PHE A 122 6.89 -12.97 9.47
CA PHE A 122 7.77 -12.33 10.46
C PHE A 122 7.36 -12.58 11.92
N GLY A 123 6.22 -13.22 12.17
CA GLY A 123 5.78 -13.60 13.50
C GLY A 123 4.44 -14.36 13.50
N LYS A 124 3.97 -14.72 14.70
CA LYS A 124 2.67 -15.37 14.93
C LYS A 124 1.72 -14.57 15.83
N ILE A 125 2.00 -13.27 15.98
CA ILE A 125 1.34 -12.41 16.97
C ILE A 125 -0.15 -12.26 16.67
N LEU A 126 -0.54 -12.26 15.38
CA LEU A 126 -1.93 -12.20 14.96
C LEU A 126 -2.39 -13.60 14.50
N PRO A 127 -3.28 -14.28 15.26
CA PRO A 127 -3.74 -15.62 14.90
C PRO A 127 -4.40 -15.62 13.53
N GLY A 128 -3.85 -16.43 12.62
CA GLY A 128 -4.30 -16.54 11.21
C GLY A 128 -3.86 -15.39 10.30
N HIS A 129 -3.13 -14.39 10.80
CA HIS A 129 -2.80 -13.16 10.06
C HIS A 129 -1.30 -12.86 9.96
N GLY A 130 -0.44 -13.65 10.60
CA GLY A 130 1.01 -13.53 10.53
C GLY A 130 1.58 -12.55 11.56
N GLY A 131 2.66 -11.87 11.18
CA GLY A 131 3.28 -10.79 11.94
C GLY A 131 2.54 -9.46 11.79
N VAL A 132 2.86 -8.51 12.68
CA VAL A 132 2.38 -7.12 12.55
C VAL A 132 2.94 -6.50 11.26
N LEU A 133 4.20 -6.78 10.93
CA LEU A 133 4.86 -6.24 9.74
C LEU A 133 4.16 -6.66 8.44
N ASP A 134 3.68 -7.91 8.38
CA ASP A 134 2.92 -8.48 7.26
C ASP A 134 1.58 -7.76 6.99
N ARG A 135 1.17 -6.81 7.86
CA ARG A 135 -0.06 -6.00 7.71
C ARG A 135 0.19 -4.56 7.30
N PHE A 136 1.43 -4.12 7.42
CA PHE A 136 1.85 -2.75 7.16
C PHE A 136 2.88 -2.65 6.04
N ASP A 137 3.24 -3.77 5.41
CA ASP A 137 4.22 -3.87 4.31
C ASP A 137 3.88 -2.99 3.10
N SER A 138 2.64 -3.04 2.61
CA SER A 138 2.15 -2.13 1.57
C SER A 138 2.20 -0.67 2.05
N LEU A 139 1.85 -0.41 3.32
CA LEU A 139 1.83 0.94 3.89
C LEU A 139 3.21 1.56 4.02
N LEU A 140 4.26 0.76 4.23
CA LEU A 140 5.64 1.25 4.28
C LEU A 140 6.03 1.93 2.97
N PHE A 141 5.49 1.50 1.83
CA PHE A 141 5.78 2.13 0.54
C PHE A 141 4.76 3.21 0.16
N THR A 142 3.47 3.01 0.46
CA THR A 142 2.43 3.96 0.06
C THR A 142 2.43 5.25 0.88
N VAL A 143 2.72 5.19 2.18
CA VAL A 143 2.76 6.37 3.07
C VAL A 143 3.80 7.41 2.63
N PRO A 144 5.10 7.10 2.47
CA PRO A 144 6.09 8.10 2.07
C PRO A 144 5.80 8.67 0.68
N LEU A 145 5.37 7.84 -0.28
CA LEU A 145 4.96 8.31 -1.59
C LEU A 145 3.78 9.29 -1.49
N PHE A 146 2.74 8.94 -0.71
CA PHE A 146 1.59 9.80 -0.52
C PHE A 146 1.98 11.12 0.13
N TYR A 147 2.80 11.08 1.19
CA TYR A 147 3.32 12.28 1.85
C TYR A 147 4.04 13.22 0.88
N TYR A 148 4.99 12.72 0.10
CA TYR A 148 5.74 13.55 -0.83
C TYR A 148 4.86 14.08 -1.97
N TYR A 149 3.91 13.28 -2.44
CA TYR A 149 2.95 13.75 -3.44
C TYR A 149 2.09 14.90 -2.89
N ILE A 150 1.54 14.76 -1.68
CA ILE A 150 0.76 15.86 -1.07
C ILE A 150 1.64 17.10 -0.91
N LYS A 151 2.84 16.95 -0.36
CA LYS A 151 3.74 18.06 -0.05
C LYS A 151 4.20 18.86 -1.27
N PHE A 152 4.50 18.19 -2.38
CA PHE A 152 5.14 18.83 -3.53
C PHE A 152 4.22 19.02 -4.73
N VAL A 153 3.14 18.24 -4.84
CA VAL A 153 2.27 18.25 -6.02
C VAL A 153 0.88 18.79 -5.69
N ALA A 154 0.27 18.34 -4.59
CA ALA A 154 -1.10 18.74 -4.25
C ALA A 154 -1.20 20.01 -3.38
N SER A 155 -0.08 20.48 -2.82
CA SER A 155 0.00 21.70 -2.01
C SER A 155 0.33 22.96 -2.83
N CYS A 156 0.28 22.87 -4.16
CA CYS A 156 0.43 23.99 -5.11
C CYS A 156 -0.94 24.46 -5.61
#